data_AF-A0A2S9YTT4-F1
#
_entry.id   AF-A0A2S9YTT4-F1
#
_cell.length_a   1.000
_cell.length_b   1.000
_cell.length_c   1.000
_cell.angle_alpha   90.00
_cell.angle_beta   90.00
_cell.angle_gamma   90.00
#
_symmetry.space_group_name_H-M   'P 1'
#
loop_
_entity.id
_entity.type
_entity.pdbx_description
1 polymer ?
#
loop_
_entity_poly.entity_id
_entity_poly.type
_entity_poly.pdbx_seq_one_letter_code
_entity_poly.pdbx_strand_id
1 'polypeptide(L)'
;MVLTLAGCPGPSGAADTAAKTATNTATKTEAEPAPADKPEPVAAPEPEANDGFSSLEPAAPGPLPAWFSVDAFEHAKVIRQDERSSPLPTGQSATMIVLELTAGTTPAQCLEAAKTKLGESISELPEPTTTPQGYLTIKGKTSEYEYTVVCGIAKATPTMFLSVVQ
;
A
#
# COMPACT_ATOMS: atom_id res chain seq x y z
N MET A 1 31.58 37.99 35.76
CA MET A 1 31.88 39.04 34.77
C MET A 1 31.16 38.66 33.48
N VAL A 2 30.08 39.39 33.14
CA VAL A 2 29.99 40.28 31.95
C VAL A 2 29.68 39.46 30.68
N LEU A 3 28.64 39.66 29.88
CA LEU A 3 27.50 40.60 29.86
C LEU A 3 26.42 40.04 28.89
N THR A 4 25.19 40.47 29.12
CA THR A 4 23.92 40.35 28.37
C THR A 4 23.93 41.00 26.97
N LEU A 5 22.95 40.66 26.11
CA LEU A 5 22.13 41.53 25.20
C LEU A 5 21.25 40.61 24.30
N ALA A 6 19.93 40.47 24.48
CA ALA A 6 18.82 41.39 24.10
C ALA A 6 18.67 41.54 22.56
N GLY A 7 17.61 41.03 21.92
CA GLY A 7 16.40 41.80 21.54
C GLY A 7 16.18 41.68 20.01
N CYS A 8 15.07 41.08 19.53
CA CYS A 8 13.90 41.69 18.83
C CYS A 8 14.22 42.41 17.49
N PRO A 9 13.28 42.59 16.51
CA PRO A 9 11.87 42.14 16.39
C PRO A 9 11.49 41.60 14.97
N GLY A 10 10.23 41.19 14.76
CA GLY A 10 9.62 41.08 13.42
C GLY A 10 9.20 42.44 12.83
N PRO A 11 8.78 42.48 11.55
CA PRO A 11 7.45 43.03 11.20
C PRO A 11 6.76 42.18 10.10
N SER A 12 5.45 41.92 10.19
CA SER A 12 4.33 42.75 9.67
C SER A 12 4.47 43.20 8.21
N GLY A 13 3.52 42.79 7.37
CA GLY A 13 2.90 43.71 6.41
C GLY A 13 2.72 43.25 4.95
N ALA A 14 1.47 43.41 4.51
CA ALA A 14 1.02 43.88 3.19
C ALA A 14 0.74 42.87 2.06
N ALA A 15 -0.55 42.88 1.69
CA ALA A 15 -1.12 42.45 0.43
C ALA A 15 -0.75 43.40 -0.73
N ASP A 16 -0.75 42.87 -1.95
CA ASP A 16 -1.10 43.58 -3.20
C ASP A 16 -1.33 42.49 -4.28
N THR A 17 -2.58 42.17 -4.63
CA THR A 17 -3.36 42.75 -5.74
C THR A 17 -2.61 42.83 -7.08
N ALA A 18 -2.92 41.90 -7.99
CA ALA A 18 -2.90 42.19 -9.42
C ALA A 18 -3.88 41.25 -10.14
N ALA A 19 -5.12 41.72 -10.28
CA ALA A 19 -6.06 41.25 -11.27
C ALA A 19 -5.62 41.70 -12.67
N LYS A 20 -5.81 40.85 -13.68
CA LYS A 20 -6.01 41.30 -15.06
C LYS A 20 -6.98 40.36 -15.80
N THR A 21 -8.25 40.67 -15.63
CA THR A 21 -9.30 40.87 -16.65
C THR A 21 -9.01 40.40 -18.08
N ALA A 22 -9.91 39.57 -18.65
CA ALA A 22 -10.79 39.97 -19.76
C ALA A 22 -11.77 38.87 -20.18
N THR A 23 -13.04 39.14 -19.91
CA THR A 23 -14.26 38.50 -20.46
C THR A 23 -14.58 39.08 -21.85
N ASN A 24 -15.56 38.45 -22.54
CA ASN A 24 -16.46 38.99 -23.58
C ASN A 24 -16.03 38.76 -25.06
N THR A 25 -16.85 38.39 -26.05
CA THR A 25 -18.33 38.39 -26.22
C THR A 25 -18.70 37.47 -27.40
N ALA A 26 -19.94 36.96 -27.38
CA ALA A 26 -20.64 36.25 -28.45
C ALA A 26 -20.91 37.10 -29.72
N THR A 27 -21.27 36.45 -30.84
CA THR A 27 -22.22 37.02 -31.83
C THR A 27 -23.00 35.91 -32.53
N LYS A 28 -24.33 36.08 -32.45
CA LYS A 28 -25.47 35.32 -32.99
C LYS A 28 -25.58 35.45 -34.51
N THR A 29 -26.11 34.44 -35.21
CA THR A 29 -27.13 34.62 -36.28
C THR A 29 -27.96 33.34 -36.42
N GLU A 30 -29.26 33.56 -36.59
CA GLU A 30 -30.42 32.69 -36.46
C GLU A 30 -31.02 32.47 -37.87
N ALA A 31 -31.52 31.27 -38.18
CA ALA A 31 -32.56 31.06 -39.19
C ALA A 31 -33.13 29.61 -39.09
N GLU A 32 -34.42 29.49 -38.80
CA GLU A 32 -35.26 28.29 -39.01
C GLU A 32 -36.08 28.49 -40.30
N PRO A 33 -36.52 27.43 -41.01
CA PRO A 33 -37.83 26.79 -40.74
C PRO A 33 -37.88 25.25 -40.94
N ALA A 34 -38.88 24.58 -40.34
CA ALA A 34 -39.24 23.14 -40.44
C ALA A 34 -40.06 22.80 -41.72
N PRO A 35 -40.66 21.58 -41.94
CA PRO A 35 -40.47 20.20 -41.43
C PRO A 35 -40.44 19.11 -42.57
N ALA A 36 -40.50 17.81 -42.19
CA ALA A 36 -40.85 16.61 -42.98
C ALA A 36 -39.71 15.85 -43.71
N ASP A 37 -39.35 14.65 -43.23
CA ASP A 37 -39.86 13.36 -43.75
C ASP A 37 -39.07 12.20 -43.11
N LYS A 38 -39.80 11.18 -42.63
CA LYS A 38 -39.23 9.93 -42.09
C LYS A 38 -39.01 8.98 -43.28
N PRO A 39 -37.89 8.26 -43.35
CA PRO A 39 -38.01 6.82 -43.09
C PRO A 39 -36.89 6.25 -42.20
N GLU A 40 -37.28 5.25 -41.40
CA GLU A 40 -36.40 4.37 -40.62
C GLU A 40 -35.64 3.36 -41.53
N PRO A 41 -34.93 2.35 -41.00
CA PRO A 41 -33.51 2.37 -40.70
C PRO A 41 -32.74 1.40 -41.62
N VAL A 42 -31.51 1.75 -42.02
CA VAL A 42 -30.59 0.75 -42.58
C VAL A 42 -29.51 0.51 -41.53
N ALA A 43 -29.63 -0.61 -40.83
CA ALA A 43 -28.62 -1.13 -39.93
C ALA A 43 -27.32 -1.35 -40.72
N ALA A 44 -26.40 -0.39 -40.60
CA ALA A 44 -25.00 -0.65 -40.83
C ALA A 44 -24.49 -1.38 -39.58
N PRO A 45 -23.80 -2.54 -39.70
CA PRO A 45 -23.22 -3.19 -38.54
C PRO A 45 -22.26 -2.22 -37.85
N GLU A 46 -22.54 -1.97 -36.57
CA GLU A 46 -21.63 -1.28 -35.66
C GLU A 46 -20.25 -1.95 -35.75
N PRO A 47 -19.14 -1.19 -35.76
CA PRO A 47 -17.82 -1.79 -35.71
C PRO A 47 -17.75 -2.60 -34.42
N GLU A 48 -17.52 -3.91 -34.58
CA GLU A 48 -17.31 -4.85 -33.50
C GLU A 48 -16.43 -4.21 -32.44
N ALA A 49 -16.99 -4.09 -31.24
CA ALA A 49 -16.24 -3.82 -30.04
C ALA A 49 -15.05 -4.78 -30.05
N ASN A 50 -13.85 -4.26 -30.28
CA ASN A 50 -12.64 -4.95 -29.92
C ASN A 50 -12.55 -4.91 -28.40
N ASP A 51 -13.41 -5.69 -27.74
CA ASP A 51 -13.21 -6.28 -26.43
C ASP A 51 -12.03 -7.26 -26.55
N GLY A 52 -10.86 -6.69 -26.80
CA GLY A 52 -9.57 -7.37 -26.88
C GLY A 52 -8.69 -7.05 -25.69
N PHE A 53 -9.19 -6.33 -24.69
CA PHE A 53 -8.66 -6.46 -23.34
C PHE A 53 -9.45 -7.60 -22.71
N SER A 54 -9.00 -8.83 -22.97
CA SER A 54 -9.17 -9.86 -21.95
C SER A 54 -8.59 -9.25 -20.68
N SER A 55 -9.45 -8.64 -19.87
CA SER A 55 -9.25 -8.54 -18.45
C SER A 55 -9.10 -9.98 -18.00
N LEU A 56 -7.88 -10.48 -18.07
CA LEU A 56 -7.40 -11.44 -17.11
C LEU A 56 -7.68 -10.74 -15.79
N GLU A 57 -8.85 -11.00 -15.22
CA GLU A 57 -9.09 -10.73 -13.81
C GLU A 57 -7.83 -11.26 -13.11
N PRO A 58 -7.07 -10.39 -12.41
CA PRO A 58 -5.90 -10.86 -11.71
C PRO A 58 -6.39 -12.03 -10.86
N ALA A 59 -5.79 -13.20 -11.06
CA ALA A 59 -6.16 -14.41 -10.36
C ALA A 59 -6.25 -14.04 -8.88
N ALA A 60 -7.43 -14.26 -8.29
CA ALA A 60 -7.64 -13.90 -6.89
C ALA A 60 -6.49 -14.49 -6.06
N PRO A 61 -5.87 -13.71 -5.16
CA PRO A 61 -4.75 -14.19 -4.37
C PRO A 61 -5.11 -15.55 -3.77
N GLY A 62 -4.20 -16.51 -3.88
CA GLY A 62 -4.38 -17.82 -3.26
C GLY A 62 -4.60 -17.69 -1.75
N PRO A 63 -5.08 -18.76 -1.08
CA PRO A 63 -5.22 -18.72 0.36
C PRO A 63 -3.88 -18.36 1.00
N LEU A 64 -3.91 -17.42 1.95
CA LEU A 64 -2.73 -17.07 2.74
C LEU A 64 -2.35 -18.27 3.61
N PRO A 65 -1.05 -18.50 3.84
CA PRO A 65 -0.61 -19.64 4.65
C PRO A 65 -1.07 -19.48 6.11
N ALA A 66 -1.36 -20.60 6.78
CA ALA A 66 -1.95 -20.58 8.12
C ALA A 66 -1.10 -19.85 9.19
N TRP A 67 0.22 -19.82 9.02
CA TRP A 67 1.14 -19.08 9.90
C TRP A 67 1.06 -17.55 9.70
N PHE A 68 0.50 -17.09 8.58
CA PHE A 68 0.32 -15.67 8.27
C PHE A 68 -0.99 -15.15 8.87
N SER A 69 -1.07 -15.17 10.19
CA SER A 69 -2.20 -14.67 10.96
C SER A 69 -1.71 -14.11 12.29
N VAL A 70 -2.48 -13.18 12.88
CA VAL A 70 -2.18 -12.63 14.22
C VAL A 70 -2.30 -13.65 15.33
N ASP A 71 -3.21 -14.60 15.17
CA ASP A 71 -3.47 -15.63 16.17
C ASP A 71 -2.37 -16.69 16.19
N ALA A 72 -1.48 -16.70 15.20
CA ALA A 72 -0.37 -17.64 15.14
C ALA A 72 0.70 -17.36 16.21
N PHE A 73 0.75 -16.17 16.82
CA PHE A 73 1.90 -15.74 17.63
C PHE A 73 1.55 -15.52 19.11
N GLU A 74 1.38 -16.60 19.88
CA GLU A 74 1.01 -16.52 21.32
C GLU A 74 2.09 -15.89 22.21
N HIS A 75 3.37 -16.15 21.92
CA HIS A 75 4.50 -15.64 22.72
C HIS A 75 4.85 -14.17 22.40
N ALA A 76 4.21 -13.60 21.39
CA ALA A 76 4.38 -12.24 20.95
C ALA A 76 2.99 -11.60 20.88
N LYS A 77 2.32 -11.48 22.03
CA LYS A 77 0.97 -10.93 22.13
C LYS A 77 0.88 -9.61 21.35
N VAL A 78 0.08 -9.65 20.29
CA VAL A 78 -0.18 -8.57 19.36
C VAL A 78 -1.09 -7.55 20.05
N ILE A 79 -0.67 -6.29 20.10
CA ILE A 79 -1.47 -5.19 20.65
C ILE A 79 -2.11 -4.34 19.55
N ARG A 80 -1.59 -4.42 18.32
CA ARG A 80 -2.13 -3.76 17.13
C ARG A 80 -1.73 -4.52 15.87
N GLN A 81 -2.65 -4.58 14.90
CA GLN A 81 -2.44 -5.13 13.57
C GLN A 81 -2.76 -4.07 12.51
N ASP A 82 -1.92 -3.98 11.48
CA ASP A 82 -2.20 -3.28 10.23
C ASP A 82 -1.98 -4.26 9.09
N GLU A 83 -3.03 -4.57 8.33
CA GLU A 83 -2.97 -5.45 7.17
C GLU A 83 -3.17 -4.65 5.88
N ARG A 84 -2.35 -4.95 4.89
CA ARG A 84 -2.44 -4.33 3.57
C ARG A 84 -2.18 -5.35 2.48
N SER A 85 -3.09 -5.42 1.51
CA SER A 85 -2.90 -6.18 0.27
C SER A 85 -2.83 -5.23 -0.92
N SER A 86 -1.91 -5.48 -1.84
CA SER A 86 -1.79 -4.74 -3.10
C SER A 86 -1.44 -5.68 -4.24
N PRO A 87 -2.08 -5.51 -5.42
CA PRO A 87 -1.59 -6.14 -6.64
C PRO A 87 -0.25 -5.52 -7.01
N LEU A 88 0.66 -6.36 -7.49
CA LEU A 88 1.96 -5.97 -8.03
C LEU A 88 1.87 -5.85 -9.56
N PRO A 89 2.70 -5.00 -10.19
CA PRO A 89 2.72 -4.82 -11.64
C PRO A 89 3.12 -6.10 -12.41
N THR A 90 3.64 -7.09 -11.71
CA THR A 90 3.98 -8.42 -12.23
C THR A 90 2.79 -9.40 -12.25
N GLY A 91 1.59 -8.95 -11.86
CA GLY A 91 0.39 -9.79 -11.74
C GLY A 91 0.31 -10.60 -10.44
N GLN A 92 1.33 -10.49 -9.58
CA GLN A 92 1.37 -11.09 -8.25
C GLN A 92 0.55 -10.28 -7.24
N SER A 93 0.19 -10.89 -6.12
CA SER A 93 -0.45 -10.23 -4.98
C SER A 93 0.49 -10.22 -3.78
N ALA A 94 0.73 -9.04 -3.21
CA ALA A 94 1.49 -8.90 -1.98
C ALA A 94 0.56 -8.58 -0.82
N THR A 95 0.61 -9.37 0.25
CA THR A 95 -0.06 -9.10 1.51
C THR A 95 0.97 -8.89 2.61
N MET A 96 0.76 -7.87 3.43
CA MET A 96 1.66 -7.42 4.47
C MET A 96 0.88 -7.26 5.76
N ILE A 97 1.45 -7.70 6.87
CA ILE A 97 0.92 -7.51 8.21
C ILE A 97 2.01 -6.89 9.10
N VAL A 98 1.69 -5.79 9.77
CA VAL A 98 2.53 -5.20 10.81
C VAL A 98 1.87 -5.45 12.17
N LEU A 99 2.61 -6.09 13.08
CA LEU A 99 2.18 -6.41 14.43
C LEU A 99 3.01 -5.63 15.44
N GLU A 100 2.36 -4.80 16.24
CA GLU A 100 2.96 -4.27 17.46
C GLU A 100 2.87 -5.35 18.54
N LEU A 101 3.99 -5.68 19.17
CA LEU A 101 4.07 -6.74 20.17
C LEU A 101 4.05 -6.14 21.57
N THR A 102 3.85 -7.02 22.56
CA THR A 102 3.89 -6.62 23.97
C THR A 102 5.24 -6.01 24.34
N ALA A 103 5.22 -4.98 25.17
CA ALA A 103 6.42 -4.30 25.64
C ALA A 103 7.37 -5.30 26.33
N GLY A 104 8.67 -5.19 26.01
CA GLY A 104 9.70 -6.08 26.53
C GLY A 104 9.98 -7.33 25.68
N THR A 105 9.19 -7.63 24.65
CA THR A 105 9.53 -8.68 23.68
C THR A 105 10.82 -8.31 22.94
N THR A 106 11.82 -9.18 23.03
CA THR A 106 13.10 -8.98 22.31
C THR A 106 12.98 -9.44 20.85
N PRO A 107 13.81 -8.91 19.93
CA PRO A 107 13.82 -9.34 18.53
C PRO A 107 14.06 -10.86 18.39
N ALA A 108 14.93 -11.43 19.23
CA ALA A 108 15.21 -12.86 19.23
C ALA A 108 13.99 -13.70 19.65
N GLN A 109 13.25 -13.29 20.69
CA GLN A 109 12.02 -13.97 21.10
C GLN A 109 10.94 -13.93 20.02
N CYS A 110 10.76 -12.77 19.37
CA CYS A 110 9.87 -12.63 18.23
C CYS A 110 10.26 -13.60 17.11
N LEU A 111 11.56 -13.67 16.79
CA LEU A 111 12.06 -14.49 15.70
C LEU A 111 11.90 -15.98 15.98
N GLU A 112 12.20 -16.43 17.20
CA GLU A 112 12.03 -17.83 17.59
C GLU A 112 10.56 -18.24 17.54
N ALA A 113 9.65 -17.40 18.03
CA ALA A 113 8.20 -17.64 17.90
C ALA A 113 7.78 -17.75 16.43
N ALA A 114 8.33 -16.89 15.56
CA ALA A 114 8.06 -16.96 14.14
C ALA A 114 8.63 -18.21 13.49
N LYS A 115 9.86 -18.60 13.80
CA LYS A 115 10.44 -19.87 13.29
C LYS A 115 9.61 -21.07 13.70
N THR A 116 9.13 -21.12 14.94
CA THR A 116 8.24 -22.21 15.39
C THR A 116 7.02 -22.29 14.49
N LYS A 117 6.35 -21.16 14.19
CA LYS A 117 5.14 -21.14 13.37
C LYS A 117 5.39 -21.41 11.90
N LEU A 118 6.44 -20.82 11.34
CA LEU A 118 6.84 -21.09 9.95
C LEU A 118 7.23 -22.57 9.79
N GLY A 119 7.89 -23.16 10.80
CA GLY A 119 8.31 -24.57 10.83
C GLY A 119 7.16 -25.58 10.82
N GLU A 120 5.94 -25.17 11.17
CA GLU A 120 4.75 -26.03 11.05
C GLU A 120 4.35 -26.28 9.58
N SER A 121 4.70 -25.35 8.68
CA SER A 121 4.35 -25.42 7.24
C SER A 121 5.56 -25.54 6.32
N ILE A 122 6.75 -25.17 6.77
CA ILE A 122 7.97 -25.09 5.96
C ILE A 122 9.05 -25.90 6.67
N SER A 123 9.45 -27.03 6.07
CA SER A 123 10.38 -27.97 6.70
C SER A 123 11.80 -27.43 6.86
N GLU A 124 12.24 -26.56 5.96
CA GLU A 124 13.59 -25.97 6.00
C GLU A 124 13.49 -24.45 5.94
N LEU A 125 13.77 -23.81 7.08
CA LEU A 125 13.77 -22.36 7.18
C LEU A 125 15.17 -21.81 6.88
N PRO A 126 15.27 -20.71 6.11
CA PRO A 126 16.54 -20.07 5.86
C PRO A 126 17.11 -19.45 7.13
N GLU A 127 18.43 -19.29 7.17
CA GLU A 127 19.09 -18.66 8.31
C GLU A 127 18.65 -17.20 8.47
N PRO A 128 18.41 -16.76 9.71
CA PRO A 128 18.07 -15.37 9.97
C PRO A 128 19.26 -14.46 9.71
N THR A 129 18.96 -13.30 9.14
CA THR A 129 19.94 -12.23 8.89
C THR A 129 19.68 -11.06 9.82
N THR A 130 20.74 -10.39 10.27
CA THR A 130 20.63 -9.21 11.11
C THR A 130 20.91 -7.96 10.27
N THR A 131 19.97 -7.02 10.24
CA THR A 131 20.20 -5.74 9.57
C THR A 131 21.07 -4.82 10.43
N PRO A 132 21.73 -3.80 9.84
CA PRO A 132 22.55 -2.85 10.60
C PRO A 132 21.78 -2.09 11.70
N GLN A 133 20.46 -2.01 11.58
CA GLN A 133 19.58 -1.37 12.56
C GLN A 133 19.13 -2.32 13.67
N GLY A 134 19.62 -3.57 13.68
CA GLY A 134 19.31 -4.57 14.71
C GLY A 134 18.00 -5.34 14.49
N TYR A 135 17.43 -5.29 13.28
CA TYR A 135 16.29 -6.14 12.95
C TYR A 135 16.76 -7.55 12.58
N LEU A 136 16.04 -8.56 13.03
CA LEU A 136 16.24 -9.95 12.63
C LEU A 136 15.25 -10.29 11.53
N THR A 137 15.76 -10.78 10.40
CA THR A 137 14.96 -11.03 9.20
C THR A 137 15.12 -12.45 8.72
N ILE A 138 14.01 -13.12 8.45
CA ILE A 138 13.95 -14.38 7.71
C ILE A 138 13.23 -14.11 6.41
N LYS A 139 13.88 -14.41 5.28
CA LYS A 139 13.28 -14.31 3.96
C LYS A 139 13.43 -15.65 3.26
N GLY A 140 12.32 -16.19 2.78
CA GLY A 140 12.30 -17.47 2.08
C GLY A 140 11.30 -17.49 0.94
N LYS A 141 11.31 -18.61 0.21
CA LYS A 141 10.45 -18.85 -0.93
C LYS A 141 9.99 -20.30 -0.91
N THR A 142 8.72 -20.52 -1.15
CA THR A 142 8.12 -21.85 -1.41
C THR A 142 7.76 -21.93 -2.90
N SER A 143 7.20 -23.06 -3.33
CA SER A 143 6.61 -23.18 -4.67
C SER A 143 5.38 -22.29 -4.87
N GLU A 144 4.76 -21.82 -3.79
CA GLU A 144 3.48 -21.12 -3.82
C GLU A 144 3.60 -19.63 -3.47
N TYR A 145 4.61 -19.24 -2.68
CA TYR A 145 4.76 -17.86 -2.24
C TYR A 145 6.19 -17.52 -1.81
N GLU A 146 6.52 -16.23 -1.88
CA GLU A 146 7.67 -15.65 -1.21
C GLU A 146 7.24 -15.04 0.12
N TYR A 147 8.03 -15.23 1.18
CA TYR A 147 7.71 -14.69 2.49
C TYR A 147 8.87 -13.94 3.11
N THR A 148 8.55 -12.94 3.92
CA THR A 148 9.52 -12.19 4.73
C THR A 148 8.94 -11.98 6.12
N VAL A 149 9.74 -12.29 7.14
CA VAL A 149 9.47 -12.00 8.54
C VAL A 149 10.58 -11.10 9.05
N VAL A 150 10.22 -9.96 9.64
CA VAL A 150 11.17 -9.03 10.27
C VAL A 150 10.75 -8.78 11.71
N CYS A 151 11.64 -9.07 12.65
CA CYS A 151 11.47 -8.83 14.08
C CYS A 151 12.43 -7.74 14.53
N GLY A 152 11.93 -6.71 15.22
CA GLY A 152 12.81 -5.72 15.84
C GLY A 152 12.07 -4.63 16.60
N ILE A 153 12.74 -3.50 16.83
CA ILE A 153 12.19 -2.39 17.60
C ILE A 153 11.97 -1.20 16.67
N ALA A 154 10.72 -0.90 16.34
CA ALA A 154 10.35 0.27 15.56
C ALA A 154 9.83 1.37 16.49
N LYS A 155 10.46 2.56 16.48
CA LYS A 155 10.06 3.72 17.32
C LYS A 155 9.87 3.33 18.81
N ALA A 156 10.84 2.60 19.37
CA ALA A 156 10.82 2.06 20.74
C ALA A 156 9.73 1.01 21.04
N THR A 157 8.99 0.54 20.03
CA THR A 157 7.96 -0.49 20.17
C THR A 157 8.43 -1.80 19.52
N PRO A 158 8.42 -2.93 20.24
CA PRO A 158 8.65 -4.24 19.65
C PRO A 158 7.65 -4.48 18.52
N THR A 159 8.14 -4.76 17.32
CA THR A 159 7.32 -4.90 16.12
C THR A 159 7.74 -6.12 15.34
N MET A 160 6.76 -6.87 14.84
CA MET A 160 6.95 -7.90 13.84
C MET A 160 6.30 -7.45 12.54
N PHE A 161 7.00 -7.65 11.44
CA PHE A 161 6.48 -7.45 10.11
C PHE A 161 6.45 -8.80 9.39
N LEU A 162 5.31 -9.12 8.78
CA LEU A 162 5.09 -10.30 7.97
C LEU A 162 4.75 -9.83 6.55
N SER A 163 5.31 -10.49 5.55
CA SER A 163 4.93 -10.29 4.15
C SER A 163 4.84 -11.64 3.46
N VAL A 164 3.82 -11.79 2.62
CA VAL A 164 3.64 -12.90 1.68
C VAL A 164 3.39 -12.31 0.29
N VAL A 165 4.07 -12.83 -0.72
CA VAL A 165 3.90 -12.46 -2.12
C VAL A 165 3.60 -13.73 -2.91
N GLN A 166 2.51 -13.72 -3.67
CA GLN A 166 2.00 -14.84 -4.47
C GLN A 166 1.89 -14.46 -5.94
#